data_AF-A0A7V9IZ18-F1
#
_entry.id   AF-A0A7V9IZ18-F1
#
_cell.length_a   1.000
_cell.length_b   1.000
_cell.length_c   1.000
_cell.angle_alpha   90.00
_cell.angle_beta   90.00
_cell.angle_gamma   90.00
#
_symmetry.space_group_name_H-M   'P 1'
#
loop_
_entity.id
_entity.type
_entity.pdbx_description
1 polymer ?
#
loop_
_entity_poly.entity_id
_entity_poly.type
_entity_poly.pdbx_seq_one_letter_code
_entity_poly.pdbx_strand_id
1 'polypeptide(L)'
;MWSRAWPERDVEAVSALYSDRAVFYSSPFRSPQAPREYVTWAFEDQAEAECRFGEPLVDGDRAAVDWWAVLTARDGSVESIAGTSLLRFDTNGCVVEQRDVWSTEAGRRELPDWAS
;
A
#
# COMPACT_ATOMS: atom_id res chain seq x y z
N MET A 1 -3.84 -10.64 0.76
CA MET A 1 -3.89 -10.08 2.13
C MET A 1 -4.18 -8.58 2.04
N TRP A 2 -3.28 -7.77 1.45
CA TRP A 2 -3.58 -6.35 1.15
C TRP A 2 -4.80 -6.10 0.26
N SER A 3 -4.95 -6.88 -0.80
CA SER A 3 -6.11 -6.83 -1.72
C SER A 3 -7.48 -6.94 -1.05
N ARG A 4 -7.52 -7.51 0.17
CA ARG A 4 -8.73 -7.63 0.98
C ARG A 4 -8.75 -6.65 2.15
N ALA A 5 -7.66 -6.59 2.92
CA ALA A 5 -7.59 -5.82 4.15
C ALA A 5 -7.65 -4.30 3.91
N TRP A 6 -7.12 -3.82 2.77
CA TRP A 6 -7.09 -2.38 2.47
C TRP A 6 -8.48 -1.81 2.15
N PRO A 7 -9.30 -2.41 1.25
CA PRO A 7 -10.69 -1.99 1.06
C PRO A 7 -11.52 -2.05 2.36
N GLU A 8 -11.27 -3.05 3.21
CA GLU A 8 -11.95 -3.23 4.49
C GLU A 8 -11.47 -2.23 5.57
N ARG A 9 -10.36 -1.50 5.34
CA ARG A 9 -9.68 -0.63 6.33
C ARG A 9 -9.27 -1.39 7.60
N ASP A 10 -8.87 -2.64 7.45
CA ASP A 10 -8.47 -3.49 8.57
C ASP A 10 -7.03 -3.19 8.99
N VAL A 11 -6.89 -2.25 9.94
CA VAL A 11 -5.61 -1.85 10.52
C VAL A 11 -4.85 -3.05 11.10
N GLU A 12 -5.55 -3.98 11.75
CA GLU A 12 -4.91 -5.12 12.40
C GLU A 12 -4.38 -6.11 11.36
N ALA A 13 -5.20 -6.46 10.36
CA ALA A 13 -4.79 -7.38 9.31
C ALA A 13 -3.62 -6.83 8.48
N VAL A 14 -3.61 -5.52 8.17
CA VAL A 14 -2.47 -4.93 7.47
C VAL A 14 -1.23 -4.87 8.36
N SER A 15 -1.38 -4.44 9.62
CA SER A 15 -0.24 -4.32 10.54
C SER A 15 0.42 -5.67 10.85
N ALA A 16 -0.37 -6.75 10.92
CA ALA A 16 0.12 -8.11 11.18
C ALA A 16 1.06 -8.67 10.09
N LEU A 17 1.11 -8.03 8.91
CA LEU A 17 2.06 -8.38 7.84
C LEU A 17 3.48 -7.88 8.11
N TYR A 18 3.63 -6.96 9.06
CA TYR A 18 4.90 -6.32 9.37
C TYR A 18 5.48 -6.86 10.67
N SER A 19 6.80 -6.89 10.73
CA SER A 19 7.53 -7.05 11.98
C SER A 19 7.30 -5.84 12.88
N ASP A 20 7.31 -6.02 14.20
CA ASP A 20 7.26 -4.91 15.17
C ASP A 20 8.39 -3.88 14.99
N ARG A 21 9.47 -4.27 14.30
CA ARG A 21 10.63 -3.43 13.99
C ARG A 21 10.65 -2.93 12.54
N ALA A 22 9.57 -3.08 11.81
CA ALA A 22 9.49 -2.69 10.42
C ALA A 22 9.65 -1.18 10.26
N VAL A 23 10.40 -0.79 9.22
CA VAL A 23 10.55 0.61 8.82
C VAL A 23 9.80 0.83 7.53
N PHE A 24 8.87 1.77 7.52
CA PHE A 24 8.07 2.08 6.35
C PHE A 24 8.33 3.49 5.80
N TYR A 25 8.75 3.55 4.55
CA TYR A 25 8.97 4.77 3.78
C TYR A 25 7.81 4.96 2.80
N SER A 26 6.76 5.65 3.24
CA SER A 26 5.56 5.91 2.42
C SER A 26 5.80 6.82 1.23
N SER A 27 6.92 7.54 1.19
CA SER A 27 7.34 8.39 0.08
C SER A 27 8.84 8.69 0.22
N PRO A 28 9.59 8.85 -0.89
CA PRO A 28 11.02 9.20 -0.82
C PRO A 28 11.31 10.52 -0.09
N PHE A 29 10.30 11.39 0.05
CA PHE A 29 10.44 12.72 0.63
C PHE A 29 9.83 12.85 2.03
N ARG A 30 9.29 11.77 2.60
CA ARG A 30 8.71 11.77 3.95
C ARG A 30 9.63 11.03 4.92
N SER A 31 9.58 11.42 6.19
CA SER A 31 10.22 10.65 7.26
C SER A 31 9.61 9.25 7.33
N PRO A 32 10.40 8.21 7.68
CA PRO A 32 9.86 6.89 7.93
C PRO A 32 8.93 6.89 9.15
N GLN A 33 7.96 5.99 9.14
CA GLN A 33 6.96 5.84 10.21
C GLN A 33 6.66 4.35 10.43
N ALA A 34 5.98 4.02 11.53
CA ALA A 34 5.53 2.64 11.74
C ALA A 34 4.40 2.28 10.76
N PRO A 35 4.34 1.04 10.24
CA PRO A 35 3.28 0.62 9.33
C PRO A 35 1.87 0.82 9.91
N ARG A 36 1.69 0.51 11.20
CA ARG A 36 0.42 0.70 11.90
C ARG A 36 -0.02 2.16 11.95
N GLU A 37 0.91 3.06 12.29
CA GLU A 37 0.64 4.50 12.34
C GLU A 37 0.21 4.99 10.96
N TYR A 38 0.90 4.53 9.91
CA TYR A 38 0.56 4.86 8.54
C TYR A 38 -0.87 4.46 8.14
N VAL A 39 -1.21 3.18 8.29
CA VAL A 39 -2.51 2.68 7.82
C VAL A 39 -3.66 3.27 8.62
N THR A 40 -3.42 3.59 9.90
CA THR A 40 -4.43 4.23 10.75
C THR A 40 -4.87 5.56 10.16
N TRP A 41 -3.93 6.47 9.87
CA TRP A 41 -4.29 7.78 9.28
C TRP A 41 -4.71 7.67 7.82
N ALA A 42 -4.12 6.75 7.05
CA ALA A 42 -4.50 6.55 5.64
C ALA A 42 -5.98 6.16 5.50
N PHE A 43 -6.53 5.45 6.50
CA PHE A 43 -7.93 5.02 6.51
C PHE A 43 -8.91 6.03 7.11
N GLU A 44 -8.45 7.11 7.75
CA GLU A 44 -9.34 8.09 8.42
C GLU A 44 -10.31 8.73 7.43
N ASP A 45 -9.78 9.18 6.28
CA ASP A 45 -10.56 9.90 5.26
C ASP A 45 -11.11 8.99 4.15
N GLN A 46 -10.69 7.72 4.11
CA GLN A 46 -11.13 6.75 3.11
C GLN A 46 -12.56 6.27 3.38
N ALA A 47 -13.50 6.59 2.49
CA ALA A 47 -14.85 6.03 2.49
C ALA A 47 -14.90 4.68 1.77
N GLU A 48 -14.21 4.56 0.63
CA GLU A 48 -14.13 3.34 -0.17
C GLU A 48 -12.77 3.27 -0.88
N ALA A 49 -12.29 2.06 -1.16
CA ALA A 49 -11.14 1.84 -2.01
C ALA A 49 -11.35 0.60 -2.89
N GLU A 50 -11.12 0.77 -4.19
CA GLU A 50 -10.94 -0.33 -5.13
C GLU A 50 -9.45 -0.55 -5.33
N CYS A 51 -8.90 -1.70 -4.93
CA CYS A 51 -7.47 -1.97 -5.07
C CYS A 51 -7.19 -3.07 -6.11
N ARG A 52 -6.08 -2.94 -6.81
CA ARG A 52 -5.48 -3.93 -7.70
C ARG A 52 -3.99 -4.03 -7.39
N PHE A 53 -3.45 -5.24 -7.50
CA PHE A 53 -2.05 -5.55 -7.24
C PHE A 53 -1.57 -6.43 -8.39
N GLY A 54 -0.40 -6.10 -8.94
CA GLY A 54 0.27 -6.91 -9.95
C GLY A 54 0.89 -8.17 -9.34
N GLU A 55 1.39 -9.06 -10.20
CA GLU A 55 2.18 -10.21 -9.77
C GLU A 55 3.50 -9.73 -9.16
N PRO A 56 3.84 -10.11 -7.91
CA PRO A 56 5.09 -9.67 -7.30
C PRO A 56 6.32 -10.23 -8.01
N LEU A 57 7.30 -9.38 -8.28
CA LEU A 57 8.65 -9.80 -8.66
C LEU A 57 9.42 -10.16 -7.39
N VAL A 58 9.77 -11.43 -7.24
CA VAL A 58 10.43 -11.95 -6.02
C VAL A 58 11.88 -12.34 -6.30
N ASP A 59 12.79 -11.91 -5.43
CA ASP A 59 14.19 -12.35 -5.42
C ASP A 59 14.69 -12.48 -3.97
N GLY A 60 14.93 -13.72 -3.52
CA GLY A 60 15.37 -14.01 -2.17
C GLY A 60 14.39 -13.52 -1.09
N ASP A 61 14.87 -12.65 -0.19
CA ASP A 61 14.10 -12.03 0.89
C ASP A 61 13.43 -10.72 0.47
N ARG A 62 13.31 -10.45 -0.83
CA ARG A 62 12.76 -9.21 -1.38
C ARG A 62 11.64 -9.46 -2.37
N ALA A 63 10.72 -8.50 -2.44
CA ALA A 63 9.70 -8.43 -3.48
C ALA A 63 9.48 -7.00 -3.95
N ALA A 64 9.14 -6.83 -5.22
CA ALA A 64 8.57 -5.61 -5.77
C ALA A 64 7.15 -5.91 -6.23
N VAL A 65 6.20 -5.06 -5.89
CA VAL A 65 4.80 -5.22 -6.31
C VAL A 65 4.22 -3.89 -6.74
N ASP A 66 3.70 -3.86 -7.95
CA ASP A 66 2.92 -2.74 -8.44
C ASP A 66 1.50 -2.81 -7.87
N TRP A 67 0.96 -1.65 -7.54
CA TRP A 67 -0.38 -1.52 -7.02
C TRP A 67 -1.06 -0.29 -7.58
N TRP A 68 -2.37 -0.36 -7.60
CA TRP A 68 -3.23 0.67 -8.11
C TRP A 68 -4.50 0.71 -7.28
N ALA A 69 -5.01 1.90 -6.98
CA ALA A 69 -6.27 2.07 -6.31
C ALA A 69 -7.06 3.28 -6.79
N VAL A 70 -8.38 3.16 -6.76
CA VAL A 70 -9.30 4.30 -6.75
C VAL A 70 -9.80 4.49 -5.34
N LEU A 71 -9.54 5.67 -4.78
CA LEU A 71 -9.95 6.07 -3.45
C LEU A 71 -11.13 7.03 -3.55
N THR A 72 -12.18 6.75 -2.79
CA THR A 72 -13.29 7.68 -2.58
C THR A 72 -13.20 8.19 -1.14
N ALA A 73 -13.07 9.50 -0.98
CA ALA A 73 -13.04 10.15 0.33
C ALA A 73 -14.45 10.34 0.90
N ARG A 74 -14.56 10.67 2.19
CA ARG A 74 -15.87 10.87 2.87
C ARG A 74 -16.68 12.05 2.34
N ASP A 75 -16.01 13.03 1.75
CA ASP A 75 -16.66 14.17 1.08
C ASP A 75 -17.13 13.85 -0.35
N GLY A 76 -16.88 12.62 -0.83
CA GLY A 76 -17.24 12.14 -2.15
C GLY A 76 -16.21 12.48 -3.24
N SER A 77 -15.09 13.13 -2.91
CA SER A 77 -13.99 13.29 -3.85
C SER A 77 -13.37 11.94 -4.22
N VAL A 78 -12.90 11.83 -5.46
CA VAL A 78 -12.33 10.60 -6.02
C VAL A 78 -10.93 10.88 -6.55
N GLU A 79 -10.01 9.98 -6.25
CA GLU A 79 -8.61 10.05 -6.65
C GLU A 79 -8.13 8.67 -7.10
N SER A 80 -7.27 8.62 -8.12
CA SER A 80 -6.57 7.40 -8.52
C SER A 80 -5.10 7.49 -8.10
N ILE A 81 -4.63 6.49 -7.39
CA ILE A 81 -3.26 6.39 -6.91
C ILE A 81 -2.62 5.11 -7.46
N ALA A 82 -1.37 5.22 -7.90
CA ALA A 82 -0.61 4.09 -8.43
C ALA A 82 0.85 4.17 -8.00
N GLY A 83 1.44 3.01 -7.71
CA GLY A 83 2.83 2.96 -7.30
C GLY A 83 3.39 1.55 -7.23
N THR A 84 4.63 1.48 -6.74
CA THR A 84 5.35 0.25 -6.51
C THR A 84 5.83 0.22 -5.07
N SER A 85 5.62 -0.93 -4.40
CA SER A 85 6.22 -1.21 -3.11
C SER A 85 7.43 -2.12 -3.26
N LEU A 86 8.57 -1.66 -2.75
CA LEU A 86 9.78 -2.47 -2.56
C LEU A 86 9.80 -3.00 -1.13
N LEU A 87 9.84 -4.32 -1.00
CA LEU A 87 9.67 -5.04 0.26
C LEU A 87 10.91 -5.85 0.60
N ARG A 88 11.21 -5.94 1.89
CA ARG A 88 12.16 -6.91 2.45
C ARG A 88 11.51 -7.65 3.61
N PHE A 89 11.76 -8.95 3.68
CA PHE A 89 11.14 -9.86 4.64
C PHE A 89 12.17 -10.43 5.62
N ASP A 90 11.72 -10.82 6.81
CA ASP A 90 12.49 -11.68 7.71
C ASP A 90 12.21 -13.17 7.46
N THR A 91 12.87 -14.03 8.24
CA THR A 91 12.72 -15.49 8.12
C THR A 91 11.34 -16.01 8.53
N ASN A 92 10.51 -15.21 9.19
CA ASN A 92 9.14 -15.55 9.55
C ASN A 92 8.14 -15.11 8.46
N GLY A 93 8.63 -14.48 7.39
CA GLY A 93 7.79 -13.95 6.31
C GLY A 93 7.17 -12.59 6.64
N CYS A 94 7.60 -11.92 7.70
CA CYS A 94 7.12 -10.59 8.05
C CYS A 94 7.90 -9.50 7.31
N VAL A 95 7.22 -8.45 6.85
CA VAL A 95 7.88 -7.29 6.24
C VAL A 95 8.68 -6.55 7.31
N VAL A 96 9.96 -6.33 7.06
CA VAL A 96 10.89 -5.59 7.94
C VAL A 96 11.31 -4.25 7.35
N GLU A 97 11.09 -4.05 6.06
CA GLU A 97 11.27 -2.77 5.39
C GLU A 97 10.33 -2.69 4.19
N GLN A 98 9.66 -1.55 4.04
CA GLN A 98 8.92 -1.22 2.82
C GLN A 98 9.25 0.20 2.36
N ARG A 99 9.43 0.37 1.06
CA ARG A 99 9.61 1.69 0.42
C ARG A 99 8.65 1.80 -0.74
N ASP A 100 7.89 2.88 -0.76
CA ASP A 100 6.94 3.15 -1.82
C ASP A 100 7.40 4.32 -2.69
N VAL A 101 7.14 4.19 -3.98
CA VAL A 101 7.15 5.29 -4.95
C VAL A 101 5.81 5.27 -5.65
N TRP A 102 5.08 6.38 -5.58
CA TRP A 102 3.74 6.46 -6.13
C TRP A 102 3.45 7.85 -6.67
N SER A 103 2.42 7.92 -7.49
CA SER A 103 1.86 9.14 -8.05
C SER A 103 0.33 9.09 -7.94
N THR A 104 -0.28 10.25 -8.07
CA THR A 104 -1.73 10.38 -7.93
C THR A 104 -2.31 11.33 -8.97
N GLU A 105 -3.56 11.08 -9.35
CA GLU A 105 -4.34 11.83 -10.32
C GLU A 105 -5.76 12.03 -9.79
N ALA A 106 -6.30 13.23 -9.94
CA ALA A 106 -7.69 13.49 -9.58
C ALA A 106 -8.66 12.72 -10.48
N GLY A 107 -9.73 12.19 -9.88
CA GLY A 107 -10.77 11.41 -10.55
C GLY A 107 -10.42 9.94 -10.76
N ARG A 108 -11.36 9.20 -11.34
CA ARG A 108 -11.17 7.78 -11.70
C ARG A 108 -10.34 7.68 -12.98
N ARG A 109 -9.26 6.92 -12.91
CA ARG A 109 -8.52 6.36 -14.03
C ARG A 109 -8.82 4.87 -14.11
N GLU A 110 -8.56 4.25 -15.25
CA GLU A 110 -8.59 2.79 -15.33
C GLU A 110 -7.16 2.26 -15.16
N LEU A 111 -7.05 1.01 -14.71
CA LEU A 111 -5.77 0.33 -14.57
C LEU A 111 -5.05 0.32 -15.93
N PRO A 112 -3.79 0.79 -16.02
CA PRO A 112 -3.07 0.77 -17.29
C PRO A 112 -2.74 -0.67 -17.69
N ASP A 113 -2.73 -0.95 -19.00
CA ASP A 113 -2.58 -2.31 -19.54
C ASP A 113 -1.31 -3.05 -19.07
N TRP A 114 -0.24 -2.32 -18.78
CA TRP A 114 1.00 -2.89 -18.25
C TRP A 114 0.91 -3.34 -16.79
N ALA A 115 -0.12 -2.92 -16.06
CA ALA A 115 -0.39 -3.29 -14.67
C ALA A 115 -1.50 -4.34 -14.52
N SER A 116 -1.99 -4.91 -15.64
CA SER A 116 -3.05 -5.93 -15.68
C SER A 116 -2.55 -7.37 -15.63
#